data_AF-A0A914IVN9-F1
#
_entry.id   AF-A0A914IVN9-F1
#
_cell.length_a   1.000
_cell.length_b   1.000
_cell.length_c   1.000
_cell.angle_alpha   90.00
_cell.angle_beta   90.00
_cell.angle_gamma   90.00
#
_symmetry.space_group_name_H-M   'P 1'
#
loop_
_entity.id
_entity.type
_entity.pdbx_description
1 polymer ?
#
loop_
_entity_poly.entity_id
_entity_poly.type
_entity_poly.pdbx_seq_one_letter_code
_entity_poly.pdbx_strand_id
1 'polypeptide(L)'
;MLGKLLILAAFAVAIDANCGQPSKKPGESTETAWKRCADDYNCAVTCVENYVKRYAFKCPGVGDCQRMSRIHNGGPSGCQKPTTVKYWQDIHNCCGCS
;
A
#
# COMPACT_ATOMS: atom_id res chain seq x y z
N MET A 1 20.33 -1.44 -5.17
CA MET A 1 19.05 -1.20 -5.88
C MET A 1 18.00 -2.30 -5.61
N LEU A 2 18.33 -3.41 -4.93
CA LEU A 2 17.38 -4.44 -4.51
C LEU A 2 16.42 -4.03 -3.36
N GLY A 3 16.74 -2.98 -2.60
CA GLY A 3 15.95 -2.57 -1.42
C GLY A 3 14.63 -1.85 -1.71
N LYS A 4 14.41 -1.35 -2.95
CA LYS A 4 13.15 -0.73 -3.36
C LYS A 4 12.11 -1.73 -3.88
N LEU A 5 12.53 -2.96 -4.18
CA LEU A 5 11.67 -4.00 -4.74
C LEU A 5 10.86 -4.77 -3.67
N LEU A 6 11.31 -4.75 -2.40
CA LEU A 6 10.72 -5.54 -1.31
C LEU A 6 9.54 -4.87 -0.57
N ILE A 7 9.26 -3.59 -0.82
CA ILE A 7 8.08 -2.90 -0.26
C ILE A 7 6.83 -3.10 -1.14
N LEU A 8 6.99 -3.63 -2.36
CA LEU A 8 5.95 -3.68 -3.39
C LEU A 8 4.90 -4.80 -3.24
N ALA A 9 5.03 -5.79 -2.34
CA ALA A 9 4.22 -7.02 -2.46
C ALA A 9 3.67 -7.64 -1.15
N ALA A 10 3.31 -6.85 -0.14
CA ALA A 10 2.55 -7.38 1.01
C ALA A 10 1.04 -7.10 0.85
N PHE A 11 0.27 -8.17 0.61
CA PHE A 11 -1.21 -8.29 0.65
C PHE A 11 -2.02 -8.12 -0.64
N ALA A 12 -1.48 -8.53 -1.78
CA ALA A 12 -2.15 -8.37 -3.07
C ALA A 12 -3.40 -9.25 -3.33
N VAL A 13 -3.94 -10.01 -2.35
CA VAL A 13 -5.31 -10.57 -2.48
C VAL A 13 -6.38 -9.62 -1.92
N ALA A 14 -6.08 -8.82 -0.89
CA ALA A 14 -7.07 -7.96 -0.21
C ALA A 14 -7.09 -6.51 -0.72
N ILE A 15 -5.99 -6.05 -1.35
CA ILE A 15 -5.85 -4.67 -1.80
C ILE A 15 -6.51 -4.45 -3.16
N ASP A 16 -6.47 -5.40 -4.11
CA ASP A 16 -6.93 -5.16 -5.50
C ASP A 16 -8.40 -4.69 -5.58
N ALA A 17 -9.31 -5.39 -4.91
CA ALA A 17 -10.72 -4.99 -4.85
C ALA A 17 -10.93 -3.63 -4.15
N ASN A 18 -10.01 -3.24 -3.26
CA ASN A 18 -10.13 -2.01 -2.48
C ASN A 18 -9.37 -0.83 -3.08
N CYS A 19 -8.44 -1.06 -4.00
CA CYS A 19 -7.70 -0.05 -4.76
C CYS A 19 -8.24 0.18 -6.19
N GLY A 20 -9.31 -0.52 -6.56
CA GLY A 20 -10.05 -0.28 -7.81
C GLY A 20 -9.65 -1.14 -8.99
N GLN A 21 -8.82 -2.17 -8.79
CA GLN A 21 -8.39 -3.12 -9.83
C GLN A 21 -7.78 -2.45 -11.09
N PRO A 22 -6.78 -1.56 -10.95
CA PRO A 22 -6.39 -0.61 -11.99
C PRO A 22 -5.94 -1.25 -13.32
N SER A 23 -5.54 -2.51 -13.34
CA SER A 23 -5.13 -3.19 -14.57
C SER A 23 -5.98 -4.40 -14.96
N LYS A 24 -7.12 -4.64 -14.28
CA LYS A 24 -7.95 -5.82 -14.55
C LYS A 24 -8.66 -5.70 -15.90
N LYS A 25 -8.49 -6.71 -16.75
CA LYS A 25 -9.13 -6.77 -18.07
C LYS A 25 -10.53 -7.41 -17.98
N PRO A 26 -11.44 -7.11 -18.92
CA PRO A 26 -12.73 -7.80 -19.02
C PRO A 26 -12.53 -9.32 -19.14
N GLY A 27 -13.25 -10.10 -18.32
CA GLY A 27 -13.15 -11.57 -18.31
C GLY A 27 -11.92 -12.14 -17.58
N GLU A 28 -10.98 -11.30 -17.13
CA GLU A 28 -9.81 -11.74 -16.35
C GLU A 28 -10.20 -11.97 -14.87
N SER A 29 -9.60 -12.98 -14.24
CA SER A 29 -9.78 -13.19 -12.80
C SER A 29 -9.09 -12.08 -12.00
N THR A 30 -9.64 -11.75 -10.83
CA THR A 30 -8.98 -10.83 -9.89
C THR A 30 -7.59 -11.33 -9.50
N GLU A 31 -7.39 -12.64 -9.39
CA GLU A 31 -6.10 -13.23 -9.04
C GLU A 31 -5.01 -12.95 -10.08
N THR A 32 -5.35 -13.17 -11.35
CA THR A 32 -4.44 -12.91 -12.47
C THR A 32 -4.12 -11.42 -12.57
N ALA A 33 -5.14 -10.56 -12.44
CA ALA A 33 -4.98 -9.12 -12.53
C ALA A 33 -4.07 -8.56 -11.45
N TRP A 34 -4.25 -8.94 -10.18
CA TRP A 34 -3.44 -8.40 -9.09
C TRP A 34 -1.98 -8.85 -9.21
N LYS A 35 -1.71 -10.11 -9.57
CA LYS A 35 -0.34 -10.63 -9.70
C LYS A 35 0.44 -9.82 -10.72
N ARG A 36 -0.16 -9.60 -11.89
CA ARG A 36 0.41 -8.75 -12.93
C ARG A 36 0.55 -7.29 -12.49
N CYS A 37 -0.39 -6.76 -11.71
CA CYS A 37 -0.31 -5.41 -11.18
C CYS A 37 0.81 -5.24 -10.14
N ALA A 38 1.04 -6.26 -9.30
CA ALA A 38 2.10 -6.25 -8.30
C ALA A 38 3.50 -6.31 -8.94
N ASP A 39 3.62 -6.95 -10.11
CA ASP A 39 4.84 -6.99 -10.91
C ASP A 39 5.07 -5.73 -11.77
N ASP A 40 4.05 -4.87 -11.90
CA ASP A 40 4.14 -3.59 -12.62
C ASP A 40 4.25 -2.42 -11.64
N TYR A 41 5.39 -1.70 -11.71
CA TYR A 41 5.66 -0.60 -10.78
C TYR A 41 4.56 0.46 -10.76
N ASN A 42 4.06 0.88 -11.92
CA ASN A 42 3.07 1.95 -12.01
C ASN A 42 1.72 1.49 -11.46
N CYS A 43 1.32 0.26 -11.78
CA CYS A 43 0.10 -0.35 -11.30
C CYS A 43 0.12 -0.51 -9.78
N ALA A 44 1.22 -1.03 -9.24
CA ALA A 44 1.42 -1.18 -7.80
C ALA A 44 1.35 0.16 -7.07
N VAL A 45 2.04 1.21 -7.58
CA VAL A 45 2.00 2.56 -7.01
C VAL A 45 0.57 3.12 -7.02
N THR A 46 -0.11 3.09 -8.17
CA THR A 46 -1.50 3.56 -8.27
C THR A 46 -2.43 2.81 -7.30
N CYS A 47 -2.23 1.51 -7.13
CA CYS A 47 -3.03 0.72 -6.21
C CYS A 47 -2.79 1.14 -4.75
N VAL A 48 -1.54 1.35 -4.33
CA VAL A 48 -1.20 1.84 -2.99
C VAL A 48 -1.81 3.23 -2.74
N GLU A 49 -1.65 4.16 -3.69
CA GLU A 49 -2.21 5.52 -3.60
C GLU A 49 -3.74 5.50 -3.43
N ASN A 50 -4.43 4.70 -4.25
CA ASN A 50 -5.89 4.56 -4.16
C ASN A 50 -6.33 3.96 -2.82
N TYR A 51 -5.62 2.95 -2.33
CA TYR A 51 -5.92 2.30 -1.06
C TYR A 51 -5.72 3.27 0.12
N VAL A 52 -4.61 4.00 0.13
CA VAL A 52 -4.30 5.00 1.16
C VAL A 52 -5.31 6.15 1.10
N LYS A 53 -5.61 6.68 -0.08
CA LYS A 53 -6.64 7.72 -0.27
C LYS A 53 -8.00 7.26 0.27
N ARG A 54 -8.39 6.02 -0.01
CA ARG A 54 -9.66 5.44 0.48
C ARG A 54 -9.74 5.41 2.00
N TYR A 55 -8.63 5.15 2.69
CA TYR A 55 -8.62 4.97 4.16
C TYR A 55 -7.96 6.11 4.94
N ALA A 56 -7.49 7.15 4.26
CA ALA A 56 -6.77 8.27 4.88
C ALA A 56 -7.57 8.95 6.01
N PHE A 57 -8.91 8.95 5.90
CA PHE A 57 -9.81 9.51 6.91
C PHE A 57 -9.75 8.77 8.27
N LYS A 58 -9.30 7.51 8.29
CA LYS A 58 -9.12 6.71 9.53
C LYS A 58 -7.81 7.01 10.26
N CYS A 59 -6.96 7.82 9.64
CA CYS A 59 -5.66 8.24 10.14
C CYS A 59 -5.57 9.78 10.13
N PRO A 60 -6.40 10.50 10.91
CA PRO A 60 -6.28 11.95 11.01
C PRO A 60 -5.01 12.36 11.76
N GLY A 61 -4.48 13.55 11.46
CA GLY A 61 -3.40 14.16 12.23
C GLY A 61 -2.00 13.53 12.09
N VAL A 62 -1.79 12.61 11.14
CA VAL A 62 -0.48 12.03 10.83
C VAL A 62 0.05 12.52 9.48
N GLY A 63 1.37 12.63 9.35
CA GLY A 63 2.05 12.97 8.10
C GLY A 63 1.75 11.97 6.98
N ASP A 64 1.92 12.38 5.73
CA ASP A 64 1.54 11.57 4.57
C ASP A 64 2.37 10.29 4.48
N CYS A 65 3.67 10.38 4.73
CA CYS A 65 4.52 9.19 4.68
C CYS A 65 4.19 8.20 5.81
N GLN A 66 3.96 8.72 7.03
CA GLN A 66 3.54 7.90 8.17
C GLN A 66 2.18 7.25 7.92
N ARG A 67 1.24 8.00 7.36
CA ARG A 67 -0.09 7.49 7.02
C ARG A 67 0.01 6.37 6.01
N MET A 68 0.74 6.61 4.92
CA MET A 68 0.92 5.65 3.84
C MET A 68 1.56 4.36 4.36
N SER A 69 2.66 4.47 5.11
CA SER A 69 3.39 3.31 5.64
C SER A 69 2.54 2.49 6.63
N ARG A 70 1.80 3.16 7.52
CA ARG A 70 1.00 2.48 8.55
C ARG A 70 -0.26 1.87 7.97
N ILE A 71 -0.93 2.53 7.02
CA ILE A 71 -2.08 1.95 6.30
C ILE A 71 -1.62 0.76 5.44
N HIS A 72 -0.48 0.87 4.77
CA HIS A 72 0.09 -0.22 3.98
C HIS A 72 0.37 -1.46 4.83
N ASN A 73 1.02 -1.29 5.99
CA ASN A 73 1.37 -2.40 6.87
C ASN A 73 0.18 -2.94 7.69
N GLY A 74 -0.75 -2.08 8.10
CA GLY A 74 -1.80 -2.39 9.07
C GLY A 74 -3.22 -2.45 8.52
N GLY A 75 -3.44 -2.19 7.23
CA GLY A 75 -4.76 -2.08 6.62
C GLY A 75 -5.49 -0.77 6.98
N PRO A 76 -6.83 -0.72 6.85
CA PRO A 76 -7.61 0.53 6.92
C PRO A 76 -7.43 1.35 8.20
N SER A 77 -7.21 0.68 9.33
CA SER A 77 -7.00 1.31 10.65
C SER A 77 -5.54 1.22 11.10
N GLY A 78 -4.59 1.12 10.16
CA GLY A 78 -3.17 0.90 10.46
C GLY A 78 -2.56 1.92 11.43
N CYS A 79 -3.01 3.17 11.40
CA CYS A 79 -2.51 4.21 12.31
C CYS A 79 -2.96 4.05 13.77
N GLN A 80 -3.96 3.21 14.03
CA GLN A 80 -4.46 2.91 15.38
C GLN A 80 -3.72 1.72 15.99
N LYS A 81 -2.96 0.96 15.18
CA LYS A 81 -2.26 -0.24 15.61
C LYS A 81 -0.83 0.08 16.06
N PRO A 82 -0.44 -0.17 17.32
CA PRO A 82 0.94 0.04 17.76
C PRO A 82 1.95 -0.82 16.98
N THR A 83 1.52 -1.97 16.47
CA THR A 83 2.36 -2.90 15.68
C THR A 83 2.90 -2.30 14.37
N THR A 84 2.29 -1.24 13.85
CA THR A 84 2.74 -0.58 12.60
C THR A 84 3.77 0.53 12.83
N VAL A 85 4.05 0.89 14.08
CA VAL A 85 4.97 1.99 14.43
C VAL A 85 6.40 1.67 14.00
N LYS A 86 6.87 0.44 14.26
CA LYS A 86 8.21 0.02 13.87
C LYS A 86 8.41 0.08 12.35
N TYR A 87 7.42 -0.38 11.60
CA TYR A 87 7.44 -0.32 10.13
C TYR A 87 7.55 1.12 9.63
N TRP A 88 6.78 2.05 10.20
CA TRP A 88 6.92 3.48 9.88
C TRP A 88 8.33 4.01 10.15
N GLN A 89 8.89 3.71 11.33
CA GLN A 89 10.23 4.16 11.70
C GLN A 89 11.30 3.65 10.71
N ASP A 90 11.16 2.41 10.24
CA ASP A 90 12.08 1.83 9.25
C ASP A 90 11.99 2.53 7.89
N ILE A 91 10.77 2.89 7.45
CA ILE A 91 10.57 3.69 6.24
C ILE A 91 11.15 5.09 6.41
N HIS A 92 10.85 5.76 7.52
CA HIS A 92 11.37 7.09 7.83
C HIS A 92 12.90 7.12 7.81
N ASN A 93 13.55 6.11 8.39
CA ASN A 93 15.02 5.99 8.39
C ASN A 93 15.59 5.68 7.00
N CYS A 94 14.85 4.98 6.14
CA CYS A 94 15.28 4.62 4.80
C CYS A 94 15.25 5.79 3.82
N CYS A 95 14.20 6.63 3.88
CA CYS A 95 13.99 7.69 2.88
C CYS A 95 13.84 9.12 3.44
N GLY A 96 13.85 9.32 4.76
CA GLY A 96 13.79 10.64 5.39
C GLY A 96 12.47 11.39 5.19
N CYS A 97 11.39 10.70 4.85
CA CYS A 97 10.09 11.31 4.55
C CYS A 97 9.32 11.69 5.83
N SER A 98 8.42 12.68 5.74
CA SER A 98 7.49 13.09 6.80
C SER A 98 6.05 12.66 6.53
#